data_AF-A0A3D8K441-F1
#
_entry.id   AF-A0A3D8K441-F1
#
_cell.length_a   1.000
_cell.length_b   1.000
_cell.length_c   1.000
_cell.angle_alpha   90.00
_cell.angle_beta   90.00
_cell.angle_gamma   90.00
#
_symmetry.space_group_name_H-M   'P 1'
#
loop_
_entity.id
_entity.type
_entity.pdbx_description
1 polymer ?
#
loop_
_entity_poly.entity_id
_entity_poly.type
_entity_poly.pdbx_seq_one_letter_code
_entity_poly.pdbx_strand_id
1 'polypeptide(L)'
;MREIRTFEMGYDEPATAWRVDRSLVVEVAHGTLWLTIEGDAEDYWLDSGQSFLLPAGARTWIGSGRGDVRVTVRSAGSRDESGKQEALARPRLPVPALRLRQAAA
;
A
#
# COMPACT_ATOMS: atom_id res chain seq x y z
N MET A 1 11.42 -5.86 18.88
CA MET A 1 10.27 -6.70 18.50
C MET A 1 9.74 -6.19 17.16
N ARG A 2 9.68 -7.03 16.12
CA ARG A 2 9.18 -6.65 14.79
C ARG A 2 7.79 -7.26 14.63
N GLU A 3 6.78 -6.43 14.73
CA GLU A 3 5.39 -6.88 14.53
C GLU A 3 5.10 -7.07 13.05
N ILE A 4 4.51 -8.20 12.70
CA ILE A 4 3.99 -8.48 11.36
C ILE A 4 2.47 -8.51 11.48
N ARG A 5 1.79 -7.72 10.65
CA ARG A 5 0.33 -7.63 10.58
C ARG A 5 -0.13 -8.10 9.22
N THR A 6 -1.30 -8.74 9.16
CA THR A 6 -1.97 -9.09 7.91
C THR A 6 -3.21 -8.23 7.77
N PHE A 7 -3.43 -7.69 6.57
CA PHE A 7 -4.62 -6.94 6.22
C PHE A 7 -5.27 -7.57 4.98
N GLU A 8 -6.59 -7.57 4.97
CA GLU A 8 -7.40 -8.03 3.84
C GLU A 8 -8.34 -6.89 3.47
N MET A 9 -8.50 -6.64 2.17
CA MET A 9 -9.41 -5.62 1.65
C MET A 9 -10.22 -6.19 0.50
N GLY A 10 -11.54 -5.97 0.56
CA GLY A 10 -12.46 -6.38 -0.49
C GLY A 10 -12.37 -5.48 -1.73
N TYR A 11 -12.76 -5.99 -2.91
CA TYR A 11 -12.80 -5.17 -4.13
C TYR A 11 -13.74 -3.96 -4.03
N ASP A 12 -14.88 -4.11 -3.35
CA ASP A 12 -15.86 -3.05 -3.15
C ASP A 12 -15.60 -2.20 -1.89
N GLU A 13 -14.58 -2.57 -1.11
CA GLU A 13 -14.22 -1.83 0.09
C GLU A 13 -13.57 -0.48 -0.28
N PRO A 14 -13.94 0.62 0.39
CA PRO A 14 -13.29 1.89 0.18
C PRO A 14 -11.79 1.83 0.52
N ALA A 15 -11.02 2.65 -0.18
CA ALA A 15 -9.61 2.83 0.11
C ALA A 15 -9.39 3.26 1.57
N THR A 16 -8.40 2.64 2.22
CA THR A 16 -8.01 2.97 3.59
C THR A 16 -6.81 3.91 3.58
N ALA A 17 -6.88 4.99 4.36
CA ALA A 17 -5.77 5.92 4.53
C ALA A 17 -4.86 5.45 5.67
N TRP A 18 -3.56 5.31 5.40
CA TRP A 18 -2.54 5.00 6.40
C TRP A 18 -1.65 6.21 6.67
N ARG A 19 -1.32 6.40 7.96
CA ARG A 19 -0.25 7.30 8.41
C ARG A 19 0.91 6.44 8.88
N VAL A 20 2.03 6.56 8.20
CA VAL A 20 3.20 5.69 8.39
C VAL A 20 4.13 6.34 9.41
N ASP A 21 4.06 5.91 10.68
CA ASP A 21 4.89 6.44 11.77
C ASP A 21 6.39 6.07 11.62
N ARG A 22 6.65 4.89 11.07
CA ARG A 22 7.99 4.34 10.81
C ARG A 22 7.99 3.64 9.47
N SER A 23 9.13 3.51 8.81
CA SER A 23 9.22 2.83 7.51
C SER A 23 8.61 1.42 7.58
N LEU A 24 7.76 1.07 6.62
CA LEU A 24 7.08 -0.22 6.53
C LEU A 24 7.40 -0.90 5.21
N VAL A 25 7.55 -2.22 5.25
CA VAL A 25 7.49 -3.04 4.04
C VAL A 25 6.09 -3.64 3.96
N VAL A 26 5.43 -3.38 2.83
CA VAL A 26 4.14 -3.96 2.47
C VAL A 26 4.39 -5.01 1.41
N GLU A 27 3.99 -6.24 1.65
CA GLU A 27 4.11 -7.35 0.70
C GLU A 27 2.71 -7.87 0.35
N VAL A 28 2.44 -8.05 -0.93
CA VAL A 28 1.16 -8.58 -1.40
C VAL A 28 1.19 -10.09 -1.33
N ALA A 29 0.47 -10.67 -0.37
CA ALA A 29 0.37 -12.12 -0.22
C ALA A 29 -0.61 -12.73 -1.24
N HIS A 30 -1.65 -11.99 -1.62
CA HIS A 30 -2.63 -12.42 -2.63
C HIS A 30 -3.34 -11.23 -3.28
N GLY A 31 -3.70 -11.35 -4.55
CA GLY A 31 -4.42 -10.33 -5.31
C GLY A 31 -3.50 -9.23 -5.83
N THR A 32 -4.10 -8.06 -6.09
CA THR A 32 -3.39 -6.86 -6.55
C THR A 32 -3.70 -5.70 -5.60
N LEU A 33 -2.66 -5.10 -5.02
CA LEU A 33 -2.76 -3.88 -4.21
C LEU A 33 -2.66 -2.66 -5.12
N TRP A 34 -3.52 -1.67 -4.88
CA TRP A 34 -3.32 -0.30 -5.34
C TRP A 34 -2.83 0.57 -4.19
N LEU A 35 -1.90 1.46 -4.47
CA LEU A 35 -1.23 2.31 -3.49
C LEU A 35 -0.93 3.70 -4.08
N THR A 36 -1.32 4.74 -3.37
CA THR A 36 -1.00 6.14 -3.70
C THR A 36 -0.31 6.78 -2.51
N ILE A 37 0.76 7.54 -2.77
CA ILE A 37 1.48 8.27 -1.73
C ILE A 37 1.20 9.76 -1.91
N GLU A 38 0.90 10.44 -0.80
CA GLU A 38 0.77 11.88 -0.81
C GLU A 38 2.05 12.56 -1.30
N GLY A 39 1.91 13.45 -2.29
CA GLY A 39 3.04 14.18 -2.87
C GLY A 39 3.78 13.41 -3.95
N ASP A 40 3.47 12.12 -4.16
CA ASP A 40 3.92 11.36 -5.32
C ASP A 40 2.94 11.56 -6.48
N ALA A 41 3.47 11.70 -7.69
CA ALA A 41 2.68 11.87 -8.90
C ALA A 41 2.07 10.55 -9.39
N GLU A 42 2.71 9.44 -9.03
CA GLU A 42 2.39 8.11 -9.51
C GLU A 42 1.47 7.34 -8.56
N ASP A 43 0.70 6.45 -9.15
CA ASP A 43 -0.02 5.41 -8.44
C ASP A 43 0.71 4.08 -8.67
N TYR A 44 0.77 3.25 -7.64
CA TYR A 44 1.51 1.99 -7.66
C TYR A 44 0.54 0.82 -7.64
N TRP A 45 0.80 -0.17 -8.49
CA TRP A 45 0.12 -1.46 -8.47
C TRP A 45 1.14 -2.54 -8.14
N LEU A 46 0.79 -3.36 -7.15
CA LEU A 46 1.59 -4.49 -6.70
C LEU A 46 0.77 -5.77 -6.83
N ASP A 47 1.25 -6.70 -7.63
CA ASP A 47 0.73 -8.05 -7.72
C ASP A 47 1.32 -8.95 -6.62
N SER A 48 0.73 -10.14 -6.48
CA SER A 48 1.15 -11.12 -5.48
C SER A 48 2.65 -11.44 -5.57
N GLY A 49 3.32 -11.42 -4.42
CA GLY A 49 4.77 -11.59 -4.28
C GLY A 49 5.58 -10.30 -4.40
N GLN A 50 4.99 -9.19 -4.84
CA GLN A 50 5.68 -7.90 -4.88
C GLN A 50 5.62 -7.19 -3.53
N SER A 51 6.64 -6.36 -3.28
CA SER A 51 6.72 -5.56 -2.07
C SER A 51 7.03 -4.08 -2.34
N PHE A 52 6.58 -3.23 -1.42
CA PHE A 52 6.78 -1.78 -1.44
C PHE A 52 7.35 -1.29 -0.11
N LEU A 53 8.31 -0.38 -0.16
CA LEU A 53 8.81 0.34 1.02
C LEU A 53 8.05 1.65 1.18
N LEU A 54 7.19 1.72 2.19
CA LEU A 54 6.55 2.97 2.61
C LEU A 54 7.50 3.72 3.55
N PRO A 55 7.90 4.96 3.22
CA PRO A 55 8.80 5.72 4.07
C PRO A 55 8.08 6.24 5.33
N ALA A 56 8.84 6.39 6.42
CA ALA A 56 8.35 7.07 7.62
C ALA A 56 7.83 8.47 7.30
N GLY A 57 6.76 8.88 7.96
CA GLY A 57 6.07 10.16 7.75
C GLY A 57 5.12 10.18 6.54
N ALA A 58 5.09 9.14 5.70
CA ALA A 58 4.20 9.11 4.55
C ALA A 58 2.72 9.03 4.95
N ARG A 59 1.89 9.77 4.22
CA ARG A 59 0.45 9.52 4.14
C ARG A 59 0.17 8.78 2.84
N THR A 60 -0.43 7.60 2.95
CA THR A 60 -0.72 6.75 1.81
C THR A 60 -2.16 6.28 1.82
N TRP A 61 -2.73 6.06 0.64
CA TRP A 61 -4.00 5.40 0.46
C TRP A 61 -3.75 4.05 -0.18
N ILE A 62 -4.37 3.03 0.39
CA ILE A 62 -4.31 1.67 -0.14
C ILE A 62 -5.71 1.15 -0.38
N GLY A 63 -5.84 0.24 -1.34
CA GLY A 63 -7.07 -0.46 -1.61
C GLY A 63 -6.82 -1.65 -2.51
N SER A 64 -7.87 -2.41 -2.79
CA SER A 64 -7.74 -3.46 -3.79
C SER A 64 -7.71 -2.89 -5.20
N GLY A 65 -6.75 -3.35 -6.02
CA GLY A 65 -6.65 -2.96 -7.42
C GLY A 65 -7.56 -3.78 -8.33
N ARG A 66 -7.62 -5.10 -8.12
CA ARG A 66 -8.46 -6.06 -8.85
C ARG A 66 -8.84 -7.22 -7.94
N GLY A 67 -10.14 -7.50 -7.80
CA GLY A 67 -10.62 -8.56 -6.89
C GLY A 67 -10.30 -8.22 -5.43
N ASP A 68 -10.16 -9.23 -4.57
CA ASP A 68 -9.76 -9.01 -3.18
C ASP A 68 -8.23 -9.06 -3.04
N VAL A 69 -7.69 -8.34 -2.05
CA VAL A 69 -6.25 -8.29 -1.80
C VAL A 69 -5.94 -8.65 -0.35
N ARG A 70 -4.86 -9.41 -0.16
CA ARG A 70 -4.27 -9.69 1.15
C ARG A 70 -2.83 -9.21 1.16
N VAL A 71 -2.49 -8.41 2.15
CA VAL A 71 -1.13 -7.87 2.33
C VAL A 71 -0.59 -8.22 3.71
N THR A 72 0.72 -8.42 3.78
CA THR A 72 1.45 -8.46 5.04
C THR A 72 2.26 -7.16 5.19
N VAL A 73 2.31 -6.65 6.41
CA VAL A 73 2.97 -5.39 6.74
C VAL A 73 3.91 -5.64 7.90
N ARG A 74 5.13 -5.15 7.75
CA ARG A 74 6.19 -5.25 8.75
C ARG A 74 6.96 -3.95 8.82
N SER A 75 7.58 -3.66 9.96
CA SER A 75 8.55 -2.56 10.02
C SER A 75 9.76 -2.87 9.14
N ALA A 76 10.22 -1.88 8.38
CA ALA A 76 11.47 -1.96 7.63
C ALA A 76 12.66 -2.02 8.59
N GLY A 77 13.65 -2.84 8.27
CA GLY A 77 14.99 -2.76 8.87
C GLY A 77 15.96 -2.04 7.93
N SER A 78 17.19 -1.81 8.40
CA SER A 78 18.24 -1.15 7.62
C SER A 78 18.56 -1.80 6.27
N ARG A 79 18.31 -3.11 6.12
CA ARG A 79 18.49 -3.84 4.86
C ARG A 79 17.39 -3.56 3.83
N ASP A 80 16.17 -3.30 4.30
CA ASP A 80 15.01 -3.08 3.44
C ASP A 80 15.07 -1.69 2.77
N GLU A 81 15.66 -0.70 3.46
CA GLU A 81 15.79 0.67 2.94
C GLU A 81 16.79 0.81 1.79
N SER A 82 17.70 -0.16 1.65
CA SER A 82 18.63 -0.27 0.52
C SER A 82 18.05 -1.09 -0.65
N GLY A 83 16.89 -1.73 -0.47
CA GLY A 83 16.25 -2.58 -1.45
C GLY A 83 15.53 -1.77 -2.53
N LYS A 84 15.65 -2.21 -3.80
CA LYS A 84 14.98 -1.57 -4.93
C LYS A 84 13.48 -1.85 -4.85
N GLN A 85 12.64 -0.83 -5.00
CA GLN A 85 11.19 -1.00 -5.07
C GLN A 85 10.83 -1.80 -6.33
N GLU A 86 10.05 -2.87 -6.17
CA GLU A 86 9.66 -3.77 -7.27
C GLU A 86 8.27 -3.48 -7.84
N ALA A 87 7.58 -2.46 -7.32
CA ALA A 87 6.26 -2.09 -7.79
C ALA A 87 6.30 -1.54 -9.21
N LEU A 88 5.31 -1.93 -10.02
CA LEU A 88 5.11 -1.37 -11.34
C LEU A 88 4.48 0.01 -11.16
N ALA A 89 5.28 1.07 -11.30
CA ALA A 89 4.77 2.42 -11.47
C ALA A 89 3.93 2.46 -12.75
N ARG A 90 2.65 2.82 -12.62
CA ARG A 90 1.76 2.97 -13.77
C ARG A 90 1.13 4.35 -13.74
N PRO A 91 0.96 5.00 -14.90
CA PRO A 91 0.20 6.23 -14.98
C PRO A 91 -1.23 5.97 -14.49
N ARG A 92 -1.75 6.91 -13.71
CA ARG A 92 -3.05 6.88 -13.02
C ARG A 92 -4.15 6.33 -13.93
N LEU A 93 -4.54 5.08 -13.72
CA LEU A 93 -5.77 4.55 -14.31
C LEU A 93 -6.96 5.06 -13.50
N PRO A 94 -8.14 5.28 -14.11
CA PRO A 94 -9.35 5.59 -13.35
C PRO A 94 -9.71 4.40 -12.46
N VAL A 95 -9.26 4.43 -11.20
CA VAL A 95 -9.79 3.59 -10.14
C VAL A 95 -11.28 3.89 -9.95
N PRO A 96 -12.13 2.89 -9.63
CA PRO A 96 -13.51 3.16 -9.27
C PRO A 96 -13.53 4.26 -8.20
N ALA A 97 -14.33 5.30 -8.46
CA ALA A 97 -14.24 6.61 -7.84
C ALA A 97 -13.86 6.53 -6.36
N LEU A 98 -12.67 7.04 -6.05
CA LEU A 98 -12.13 7.23 -4.71
C LEU A 98 -13.19 7.87 -3.80
N ARG A 99 -14.01 7.06 -3.11
CA ARG A 99 -14.91 7.55 -2.08
C ARG A 99 -14.07 7.68 -0.81
N LEU A 100 -13.26 8.73 -0.78
CA LEU A 100 -12.65 9.24 0.45
C LEU A 100 -13.77 9.57 1.43
N ARG A 101 -14.09 8.64 2.34
CA ARG A 101 -14.65 9.06 3.62
C ARG A 101 -13.46 9.52 4.45
N GLN A 102 -13.39 10.83 4.71
CA GLN A 102 -12.62 11.33 5.84
C GLN A 102 -13.18 10.64 7.09
N ALA A 103 -12.42 9.72 7.67
CA ALA A 103 -12.63 9.36 9.06
C ALA A 103 -12.28 10.61 9.87
N ALA A 104 -13.31 11.30 10.33
CA ALA A 104 -13.19 12.39 11.28
C ALA A 104 -12.51 11.89 12.56
N ALA A 105 -11.79 12.81 13.18
CA ALA A 105 -10.87 12.68 14.31
C ALA A 105 -11.33 11.78 15.46
#